data_AF-A0A8T5JFF9-F1
#
_entry.id   AF-A0A8T5JFF9-F1
#
_cell.length_a   1.000
_cell.length_b   1.000
_cell.length_c   1.000
_cell.angle_alpha   90.00
_cell.angle_beta   90.00
_cell.angle_gamma   90.00
#
_symmetry.space_group_name_H-M   'P 1'
#
loop_
_entity.id
_entity.type
_entity.pdbx_description
1 polymer ?
#
loop_
_entity_poly.entity_id
_entity_poly.type
_entity_poly.pdbx_seq_one_letter_code
_entity_poly.pdbx_strand_id
1 'polypeptide(L)'
;MESREKFCPYCGTLIPYMDEFCPSCYKAQPSMPGMRSAIEKPSKRVWVAVLLSLLITGLGQVYIGQWRKGIAFFGGTFLMGFFLFDVIDYGLIMLFGTIMAIISAYDAYVTLKSGIK
;
A
#
# COMPACT_ATOMS: atom_id res chain seq x y z
N MET A 1 -29.34 -14.92 -15.38
CA MET A 1 -28.57 -14.82 -14.12
C MET A 1 -29.46 -15.40 -13.04
N GLU A 2 -29.17 -16.62 -12.60
CA GLU A 2 -29.89 -17.23 -11.48
C GLU A 2 -29.44 -16.51 -10.20
N SER A 3 -30.32 -15.70 -9.62
CA SER A 3 -30.03 -14.97 -8.39
C SER A 3 -29.95 -15.97 -7.25
N ARG A 4 -28.78 -16.11 -6.63
CA ARG A 4 -28.67 -16.88 -5.38
C ARG A 4 -29.55 -16.22 -4.33
N GLU A 5 -30.29 -17.01 -3.58
CA GLU A 5 -31.17 -16.57 -2.51
C GLU A 5 -30.67 -17.12 -1.16
N LYS A 6 -30.99 -16.43 -0.07
CA LYS A 6 -30.67 -16.83 1.31
C LYS A 6 -31.88 -16.61 2.21
N PHE A 7 -31.95 -17.36 3.30
CA PHE A 7 -32.96 -17.12 4.34
C PHE A 7 -32.49 -16.04 5.33
N CYS A 8 -33.38 -15.12 5.68
CA CYS A 8 -33.14 -14.14 6.73
C CYS A 8 -33.12 -14.84 8.11
N PRO A 9 -32.05 -14.73 8.91
CA PRO A 9 -31.93 -15.41 10.20
C PRO A 9 -32.86 -14.83 11.27
N TYR A 10 -33.48 -13.67 11.03
CA TYR A 10 -34.34 -12.99 12.01
C TYR A 10 -35.82 -13.25 11.80
N CYS A 11 -36.30 -13.30 10.55
CA CYS A 11 -37.72 -13.45 10.23
C CYS A 11 -38.03 -14.67 9.36
N GLY A 12 -37.01 -15.38 8.86
CA GLY A 12 -37.20 -16.56 8.02
C GLY A 12 -37.67 -16.25 6.59
N THR A 13 -37.77 -14.98 6.19
CA THR A 13 -38.11 -14.61 4.81
C THR A 13 -36.95 -14.91 3.86
N LEU A 14 -37.31 -15.33 2.66
CA LEU A 14 -36.39 -15.63 1.57
C LEU A 14 -36.00 -14.32 0.87
N ILE A 15 -34.70 -14.01 0.84
CA ILE A 15 -34.17 -12.73 0.33
C ILE A 15 -33.05 -12.96 -0.68
N PRO A 16 -32.83 -12.02 -1.62
CA PRO A 16 -31.66 -12.03 -2.49
C PRO A 16 -30.36 -12.10 -1.70
N TYR A 17 -29.39 -12.86 -2.21
CA TYR A 17 -28.12 -13.07 -1.50
C TYR A 17 -27.35 -11.77 -1.26
N MET A 18 -27.44 -10.81 -2.19
CA MET A 18 -26.72 -9.54 -2.14
C MET A 18 -27.40 -8.46 -1.29
N ASP A 19 -28.58 -8.72 -0.74
CA ASP A 19 -29.28 -7.71 0.05
C ASP A 19 -28.62 -7.53 1.42
N GLU A 20 -28.30 -6.28 1.74
CA GLU A 20 -27.77 -5.81 3.02
C GLU A 20 -28.86 -5.71 4.09
N PHE A 21 -30.12 -5.52 3.69
CA PHE A 21 -31.27 -5.38 4.58
C PHE A 21 -32.41 -6.30 4.14
N CYS A 22 -33.12 -6.90 5.09
CA CYS A 22 -34.30 -7.69 4.77
C CYS A 22 -35.51 -6.78 4.49
N PRO A 23 -36.22 -6.91 3.35
CA PRO A 23 -37.38 -6.06 3.03
C PRO A 23 -38.60 -6.33 3.92
N SER A 24 -38.66 -7.47 4.60
CA SER A 24 -39.79 -7.84 5.47
C SER A 24 -39.61 -7.33 6.90
N CYS A 25 -38.43 -7.54 7.50
CA CYS A 25 -38.17 -7.19 8.90
C CYS A 25 -37.22 -6.00 9.10
N TYR A 26 -36.68 -5.43 8.01
CA TYR A 26 -35.78 -4.28 7.99
C TYR A 26 -34.50 -4.43 8.84
N LYS A 27 -34.14 -5.65 9.24
CA LYS A 27 -32.88 -5.92 9.96
C LYS A 27 -31.72 -6.07 8.99
N ALA A 28 -30.60 -5.45 9.36
CA ALA A 28 -29.33 -5.60 8.67
C ALA A 28 -28.93 -7.08 8.64
N GLN A 29 -28.52 -7.56 7.47
CA GLN A 29 -28.09 -8.93 7.26
C GLN A 29 -26.59 -9.04 7.54
N PRO A 30 -26.16 -10.07 8.29
CA PRO A 30 -24.73 -10.30 8.47
C PRO A 30 -24.10 -10.60 7.11
N SER A 31 -23.07 -9.84 6.75
CA SER A 31 -22.24 -10.18 5.59
C SER A 31 -21.57 -11.51 5.87
N MET A 32 -21.86 -12.53 5.04
CA MET A 32 -21.32 -13.87 5.29
C MET A 32 -19.78 -13.86 5.18
N PRO A 33 -19.08 -14.62 6.04
CA PRO A 33 -17.65 -14.83 5.89
C PRO A 33 -17.40 -15.55 4.57
N GLY A 34 -16.60 -14.96 3.68
CA GLY A 34 -16.34 -15.48 2.33
C GLY A 34 -16.55 -14.44 1.22
N MET A 35 -17.25 -13.34 1.52
CA MET A 35 -17.31 -12.14 0.67
C MET A 35 -16.50 -10.98 1.26
N ARG A 36 -15.44 -11.29 2.03
CA ARG A 36 -14.42 -10.31 2.39
C ARG A 36 -13.47 -10.17 1.20
N SER A 37 -13.70 -9.11 0.43
CA SER A 37 -12.74 -8.39 -0.41
C SER A 37 -11.58 -9.25 -0.95
N ALA A 38 -11.80 -9.90 -2.11
CA ALA A 38 -10.75 -10.54 -2.90
C ALA A 38 -9.80 -9.51 -3.58
N ILE A 39 -9.41 -8.49 -2.83
CA ILE A 39 -8.15 -7.79 -3.02
C ILE A 39 -7.41 -7.85 -1.68
N GLU A 40 -7.18 -9.06 -1.17
CA GLU A 40 -5.98 -9.27 -0.37
C GLU A 40 -4.79 -8.98 -1.30
N LYS A 41 -4.34 -7.73 -1.30
CA LYS A 41 -3.07 -7.38 -1.95
C LYS A 41 -2.01 -8.29 -1.33
N PRO A 42 -1.17 -8.94 -2.14
CA PRO A 42 -0.20 -9.90 -1.64
C PRO A 42 0.59 -9.27 -0.49
N SER A 43 0.78 -10.03 0.58
CA SER A 43 1.55 -9.61 1.75
C SER A 43 2.96 -9.22 1.30
N LYS A 44 3.19 -7.93 1.05
CA LYS A 44 4.48 -7.44 0.56
C LYS A 44 5.52 -7.65 1.66
N ARG A 45 6.60 -8.36 1.31
CA ARG A 45 7.69 -8.66 2.26
C ARG A 45 8.46 -7.38 2.58
N VAL A 46 8.54 -7.05 3.87
CA VAL A 46 9.19 -5.83 4.37
C VAL A 46 10.66 -5.75 4.02
N TRP A 47 11.38 -6.87 4.18
CA TRP A 47 12.80 -6.95 3.84
C TRP A 47 13.08 -6.66 2.37
N VAL A 48 12.18 -7.04 1.46
CA VAL A 48 12.33 -6.76 0.02
C VAL A 48 12.19 -5.26 -0.25
N ALA A 49 11.25 -4.58 0.40
CA ALA A 49 11.09 -3.13 0.26
C ALA A 49 12.32 -2.36 0.77
N VAL A 50 12.90 -2.79 1.90
CA VAL A 50 14.10 -2.19 2.48
C VAL A 50 15.31 -2.42 1.56
N LEU A 51 15.50 -3.64 1.05
CA LEU A 51 16.60 -3.95 0.13
C LEU A 51 16.48 -3.15 -1.17
N LEU A 52 15.26 -3.00 -1.71
CA LEU A 52 15.01 -2.18 -2.90
C LEU A 52 15.28 -0.69 -2.65
N SER A 53 14.88 -0.14 -1.49
CA SER A 53 15.18 1.24 -1.11
C SER A 53 16.68 1.49 -0.91
N LEU A 54 17.44 0.48 -0.48
CA LEU A 54 18.88 0.56 -0.28
C LEU A 54 19.64 0.48 -1.61
N LEU A 55 19.19 -0.39 -2.53
CA LEU A 55 19.83 -0.55 -3.83
C LEU A 55 19.63 0.69 -4.70
N ILE A 56 18.40 1.22 -4.73
CA ILE A 56 18.05 2.42 -5.49
C ILE A 56 17.09 3.25 -4.65
N THR A 57 17.50 4.48 -4.31
CA THR A 57 16.70 5.40 -3.50
C THR A 57 15.33 5.63 -4.17
N GLY A 58 14.23 5.41 -3.43
CA GLY A 58 12.86 5.54 -3.94
C GLY A 58 12.23 4.27 -4.53
N LEU A 59 12.99 3.23 -4.85
CA LEU A 59 12.44 2.00 -5.45
C LEU A 59 11.60 1.16 -4.46
N GLY A 60 11.95 1.16 -3.17
CA GLY A 60 11.14 0.48 -2.14
C GLY A 60 9.77 1.12 -1.94
N GLN A 61 9.63 2.44 -2.15
CA GLN A 61 8.32 3.11 -2.09
C GLN A 61 7.44 2.80 -3.30
N VAL A 62 8.05 2.65 -4.49
CA VAL A 62 7.35 2.14 -5.68
C VAL A 62 6.87 0.70 -5.42
N TYR A 63 7.72 -0.14 -4.82
CA TYR A 63 7.34 -1.51 -4.45
C TYR A 63 6.17 -1.55 -3.47
N ILE A 64 6.08 -0.64 -2.50
CA ILE A 64 4.94 -0.55 -1.55
C ILE A 64 3.66 -0.07 -2.25
N GLY A 65 3.77 0.60 -3.39
CA GLY A 65 2.66 1.13 -4.18
C GLY A 65 2.45 2.65 -4.01
N GLN A 66 3.37 3.32 -3.30
CA GLN A 66 3.39 4.78 -3.13
C GLN A 66 4.28 5.41 -4.21
N TRP A 67 3.85 5.29 -5.47
CA TRP A 67 4.61 5.75 -6.64
C TRP A 67 4.95 7.25 -6.59
N ARG A 68 4.05 8.10 -6.05
CA ARG A 68 4.28 9.54 -5.87
C ARG A 68 5.47 9.83 -4.97
N LYS A 69 5.59 9.11 -3.84
CA LYS A 69 6.72 9.26 -2.95
C LYS A 69 8.00 8.72 -3.60
N GLY A 70 7.92 7.55 -4.24
CA GLY A 70 9.09 6.97 -4.94
C GLY A 70 9.69 7.92 -5.97
N ILE A 71 8.86 8.57 -6.78
CA ILE A 71 9.29 9.60 -7.74
C ILE A 71 9.85 10.83 -7.03
N ALA A 72 9.25 11.28 -5.92
CA ALA A 72 9.77 12.43 -5.18
C ALA A 72 11.17 12.15 -4.58
N PHE A 73 11.39 10.96 -4.01
CA PHE A 73 12.69 10.58 -3.46
C PHE A 73 13.73 10.37 -4.57
N PHE A 74 13.40 9.63 -5.63
CA PHE A 74 14.31 9.39 -6.75
C PHE A 74 14.62 10.66 -7.54
N GLY A 75 13.60 11.43 -7.89
CA GLY A 75 13.75 12.70 -8.59
C GLY A 75 14.47 13.74 -7.75
N GLY A 76 14.18 13.80 -6.44
CA GLY A 76 14.85 14.69 -5.51
C GLY A 76 16.34 14.40 -5.39
N THR A 77 16.73 13.13 -5.17
CA THR A 77 18.16 12.78 -5.10
C THR A 77 18.87 12.99 -6.44
N PHE A 78 18.21 12.71 -7.56
CA PHE A 78 18.79 12.88 -8.89
C PHE A 78 18.98 14.36 -9.26
N LEU A 79 17.98 15.21 -9.05
CA LEU A 79 18.07 16.66 -9.26
C LEU A 79 19.13 17.27 -8.35
N MET A 80 19.11 16.92 -7.06
CA MET A 80 20.09 17.42 -6.09
C MET A 80 21.51 17.02 -6.50
N GLY A 81 21.72 15.76 -6.90
CA GLY A 81 23.00 15.29 -7.41
C GLY A 81 23.43 16.04 -8.68
N PHE A 82 22.52 16.28 -9.61
CA PHE A 82 22.80 17.01 -10.85
C PHE A 82 23.20 18.47 -10.60
N PHE A 83 22.51 19.18 -9.71
CA PHE A 83 22.83 20.58 -9.39
C PHE A 83 24.11 20.73 -8.56
N LEU A 84 24.41 19.77 -7.68
CA LEU A 84 25.58 19.83 -6.80
C LEU A 84 26.85 19.24 -7.44
N PHE A 85 26.72 18.58 -8.60
CA PHE A 85 27.83 17.94 -9.32
C PHE A 85 29.00 18.88 -9.62
N ASP A 86 28.70 20.15 -9.94
CA ASP A 86 29.72 21.14 -10.33
C ASP A 86 30.23 22.00 -9.16
N VAL A 87 29.60 21.86 -7.98
CA VAL A 87 29.82 22.75 -6.82
C VAL A 87 30.50 22.03 -5.65
N ILE A 88 30.30 20.72 -5.51
CA ILE A 88 30.68 19.95 -4.32
C ILE A 88 31.57 18.76 -4.69
N ASP A 89 32.49 18.41 -3.77
CA ASP A 89 33.30 17.21 -3.86
C ASP A 89 32.43 15.93 -3.96
N TYR A 90 32.81 15.04 -4.87
CA TYR A 90 32.13 13.77 -5.12
C TYR A 90 31.91 12.93 -3.84
N GLY A 91 32.83 13.00 -2.87
CA GLY A 91 32.71 12.30 -1.60
C GLY A 91 31.52 12.78 -0.76
N LEU A 92 31.25 14.09 -0.74
CA LEU A 92 30.12 14.69 -0.04
C LEU A 92 28.79 14.36 -0.71
N ILE A 93 28.75 14.35 -2.04
CA ILE A 93 27.58 13.95 -2.83
C ILE A 93 27.21 12.48 -2.53
N MET A 94 28.21 11.60 -2.48
CA MET A 94 28.01 10.19 -2.18
C MET A 94 27.57 9.95 -0.73
N LEU A 95 28.12 10.70 0.24
CA LEU A 95 27.66 10.68 1.63
C LEU A 95 26.20 11.12 1.75
N PHE A 96 25.81 12.19 1.06
CA PHE A 96 24.43 12.68 1.09
C PHE A 96 23.45 11.67 0.47
N GLY A 97 23.83 11.04 -0.65
CA GLY A 97 23.04 10.00 -1.31
C GLY A 97 22.81 8.78 -0.40
N THR A 98 23.83 8.33 0.33
CA THR A 98 23.71 7.21 1.27
C THR A 98 22.83 7.55 2.48
N ILE A 99 22.94 8.76 3.04
CA ILE A 99 22.03 9.25 4.09
C ILE A 99 20.59 9.25 3.59
N MET A 100 20.34 9.77 2.39
CA MET A 100 19.01 9.78 1.78
C MET A 100 18.47 8.38 1.50
N ALA A 101 19.33 7.43 1.14
CA ALA A 101 18.96 6.02 0.98
C ALA A 101 18.51 5.38 2.31
N ILE A 102 19.22 5.67 3.41
CA ILE A 102 18.85 5.20 4.75
C ILE A 102 17.50 5.79 5.18
N ILE A 103 17.28 7.08 4.96
CA ILE A 103 15.99 7.75 5.26
C ILE A 103 14.85 7.11 4.44
N SER A 104 15.07 6.87 3.14
CA SER A 104 14.09 6.21 2.26
C SER A 104 13.77 4.78 2.70
N ALA A 105 14.78 4.03 3.16
CA ALA A 105 14.61 2.68 3.70
C ALA A 105 13.81 2.69 5.02
N TYR A 106 14.08 3.66 5.90
CA TYR A 106 13.35 3.82 7.15
C TYR A 106 11.88 4.20 6.91
N ASP A 107 11.60 5.14 6.01
CA ASP A 107 10.23 5.52 5.64
C ASP A 107 9.45 4.34 5.04
N ALA A 108 10.09 3.54 4.19
CA ALA A 108 9.51 2.31 3.65
C ALA A 108 9.17 1.29 4.75
N TYR A 109 10.05 1.11 5.74
CA TYR A 109 9.83 0.23 6.88
C TYR A 109 8.65 0.69 7.76
N VAL A 110 8.62 1.97 8.13
CA VAL A 110 7.55 2.56 8.95
C VAL A 110 6.21 2.48 8.23
N THR A 111 6.17 2.80 6.93
CA THR A 111 4.95 2.74 6.11
C THR A 111 4.36 1.33 6.05
N LEU A 112 5.21 0.31 5.92
CA LEU A 112 4.76 -1.08 5.92
C LEU A 112 4.27 -1.54 7.30
N LYS A 113 4.92 -1.10 8.38
CA LYS A 113 4.53 -1.45 9.76
C LYS A 113 3.26 -0.72 10.22
N SER A 114 3.06 0.52 9.80
CA SER A 114 1.89 1.32 10.19
C SER A 114 0.62 0.92 9.43
N GLY A 115 0.74 0.24 8.28
CA GLY A 115 -0.40 -0.16 7.46
C GLY A 115 -1.18 1.01 6.83
N ILE A 116 -0.68 2.24 6.99
CA ILE A 116 -1.29 3.47 6.47
C ILE A 116 -0.79 3.66 5.03
N LYS A 117 -1.71 3.62 4.07
CA LYS A 117 -1.43 3.87 2.65
C LYS A 117 -1.38 5.35 2.33
#